data_AF-A0A955I7Q6-F1
#
_entry.id   AF-A0A955I7Q6-F1
#
_cell.length_a   1.000
_cell.length_b   1.000
_cell.length_c   1.000
_cell.angle_alpha   90.00
_cell.angle_beta   90.00
_cell.angle_gamma   90.00
#
_symmetry.space_group_name_H-M   'P 1'
#
loop_
_entity.id
_entity.type
_entity.pdbx_description
1 polymer ?
#
loop_
_entity_poly.entity_id
_entity_poly.type
_entity_poly.pdbx_seq_one_letter_code
_entity_poly.pdbx_strand_id
1 'polypeptide(L)'
;MEQNKLFVGNVAYATTIETLVALFSEYGEVTESYKPQAKGFAFITFKNEEDAAKAMEALNGKEVDGREIFVNVARPREERPRRDFGDRN
;
A
#
# COMPACT_ATOMS: atom_id res chain seq x y z
N MET A 1 -9.97 12.24 -7.51
CA MET A 1 -9.51 11.56 -6.27
C MET A 1 -9.13 10.17 -6.70
N GLU A 2 -7.84 9.88 -6.85
CA GLU A 2 -7.38 8.56 -7.27
C GLU A 2 -7.27 7.68 -6.01
N GLN A 3 -8.34 6.94 -5.68
CA GLN A 3 -8.38 5.99 -4.55
C GLN A 3 -8.07 4.54 -4.97
N ASN A 4 -7.38 4.38 -6.11
CA ASN A 4 -6.96 3.09 -6.63
C ASN A 4 -5.60 2.64 -6.07
N LYS A 5 -4.90 3.47 -5.28
CA LYS A 5 -3.64 3.09 -4.65
C LYS A 5 -3.88 2.63 -3.21
N LEU A 6 -3.31 1.49 -2.85
CA LEU A 6 -3.36 0.87 -1.54
C LEU A 6 -1.98 0.88 -0.89
N PHE A 7 -1.97 1.13 0.41
CA PHE A 7 -0.81 1.02 1.28
C PHE A 7 -0.94 -0.24 2.13
N VAL A 8 0.09 -1.08 2.11
CA VAL A 8 0.18 -2.30 2.92
C VAL A 8 1.30 -2.10 3.94
N GLY A 9 0.97 -2.01 5.21
CA GLY A 9 1.90 -1.88 6.33
C GLY A 9 2.03 -3.17 7.15
N ASN A 10 3.07 -3.22 8.00
CA ASN A 10 3.38 -4.37 8.87
C ASN A 10 3.60 -5.69 8.11
N VAL A 11 4.11 -5.60 6.90
CA VAL A 11 4.43 -6.76 6.06
C VAL A 11 5.70 -7.43 6.59
N ALA A 12 5.72 -8.76 6.66
CA ALA A 12 6.91 -9.50 7.05
C ALA A 12 8.05 -9.32 6.03
N TYR A 13 9.29 -9.43 6.50
CA TYR A 13 10.46 -9.38 5.61
C TYR A 13 10.47 -10.53 4.60
N ALA A 14 9.91 -11.68 4.97
CA ALA A 14 9.77 -12.85 4.13
C ALA A 14 8.75 -12.65 2.98
N THR A 15 7.70 -11.85 3.21
CA THR A 15 6.68 -11.61 2.20
C THR A 15 7.25 -10.75 1.07
N THR A 16 7.25 -11.26 -0.16
CA THR A 16 7.70 -10.51 -1.34
C THR A 16 6.59 -9.68 -1.94
N ILE A 17 6.96 -8.76 -2.83
CA ILE A 17 5.96 -7.98 -3.56
C ILE A 17 5.12 -8.88 -4.47
N GLU A 18 5.71 -9.93 -5.03
CA GLU A 18 5.04 -10.88 -5.92
C GLU A 18 3.92 -11.62 -5.18
N THR A 19 4.17 -12.04 -3.93
CA THR A 19 3.14 -12.68 -3.10
C THR A 19 1.99 -11.72 -2.79
N LEU A 20 2.30 -10.46 -2.48
CA LEU A 20 1.27 -9.45 -2.29
C LEU A 20 0.50 -9.22 -3.59
N VAL A 21 1.17 -9.01 -4.72
CA VAL A 21 0.50 -8.82 -6.01
C VAL A 21 -0.40 -10.00 -6.34
N ALA A 22 0.04 -11.24 -6.14
CA ALA A 22 -0.79 -12.42 -6.35
C ALA A 22 -2.03 -12.45 -5.44
N LEU A 23 -1.86 -12.15 -4.14
CA LEU A 23 -2.97 -12.06 -3.18
C LEU A 23 -3.97 -10.98 -3.56
N PHE A 24 -3.49 -9.81 -3.96
CA PHE A 24 -4.33 -8.66 -4.32
C PHE A 24 -4.94 -8.83 -5.71
N SER A 25 -4.27 -9.55 -6.61
CA SER A 25 -4.75 -9.88 -7.96
C SER A 25 -5.98 -10.80 -7.97
N GLU A 26 -6.26 -11.50 -6.88
CA GLU A 26 -7.47 -12.31 -6.71
C GLU A 26 -8.72 -11.43 -6.54
N TYR A 27 -8.55 -10.22 -6.01
CA TYR A 27 -9.64 -9.27 -5.76
C TYR A 27 -9.80 -8.24 -6.88
N GLY A 28 -8.76 -7.98 -7.67
CA GLY A 28 -8.83 -7.08 -8.83
C GLY A 28 -7.52 -6.92 -9.60
N GLU A 29 -7.56 -6.14 -10.67
CA GLU A 29 -6.40 -5.95 -11.56
C GLU A 29 -5.40 -4.94 -10.99
N VAL A 30 -4.19 -5.41 -10.65
CA VAL A 30 -3.06 -4.58 -10.19
C VAL A 30 -2.32 -3.99 -11.38
N THR A 31 -2.20 -2.67 -11.43
CA THR A 31 -1.49 -1.93 -12.49
C THR A 31 -0.05 -1.61 -12.11
N GLU A 32 0.21 -1.32 -10.84
CA GLU A 32 1.55 -1.00 -10.35
C GLU A 32 1.75 -1.60 -8.96
N SER A 33 2.97 -2.07 -8.68
CA SER A 33 3.33 -2.51 -7.34
C SER A 33 4.71 -1.98 -6.97
N TYR A 34 4.83 -1.45 -5.77
CA TYR A 34 6.09 -0.91 -5.26
C TYR A 34 6.32 -1.30 -3.80
N LYS A 35 7.38 -2.07 -3.53
CA LYS A 35 7.78 -2.51 -2.19
C LYS A 35 9.22 -2.10 -1.93
N PRO A 36 9.47 -1.11 -1.06
CA PRO A 36 10.82 -0.82 -0.63
C PRO A 36 11.34 -1.92 0.31
N GLN A 37 12.51 -2.44 -0.02
CA GLN A 37 13.14 -3.59 0.64
C GLN A 37 13.46 -3.35 2.14
N ALA A 38 13.53 -2.10 2.58
CA ALA A 38 14.05 -1.72 3.90
C ALA A 38 12.98 -1.34 4.94
N LYS A 39 11.70 -1.51 4.65
CA LYS A 39 10.68 -0.71 5.36
C LYS A 39 9.39 -1.44 5.76
N GLY A 40 9.28 -2.74 5.53
CA GLY A 40 8.14 -3.55 6.02
C GLY A 40 6.78 -3.08 5.53
N PHE A 41 6.74 -2.41 4.38
CA PHE A 41 5.52 -1.92 3.75
C PHE A 41 5.60 -2.04 2.23
N ALA A 42 4.44 -2.00 1.58
CA ALA A 42 4.29 -2.02 0.13
C ALA A 42 3.18 -1.06 -0.31
N PHE A 43 3.20 -0.69 -1.59
CA PHE A 43 2.17 0.07 -2.26
C PHE A 43 1.69 -0.73 -3.47
N ILE A 44 0.37 -0.79 -3.66
CA ILE A 44 -0.26 -1.51 -4.76
C ILE A 44 -1.26 -0.57 -5.41
N THR A 45 -1.12 -0.32 -6.70
CA THR A 45 -2.06 0.46 -7.49
C THR A 45 -2.95 -0.50 -8.27
N PHE A 46 -4.25 -0.34 -8.14
CA PHE A 46 -5.26 -1.06 -8.89
C PHE A 46 -5.70 -0.28 -10.12
N LYS A 47 -6.39 -0.98 -11.01
CA LYS A 47 -7.09 -0.37 -12.15
C LYS A 47 -8.37 0.34 -11.73
N ASN A 48 -9.15 -0.26 -10.83
CA ASN A 48 -10.41 0.30 -10.32
C ASN A 48 -10.32 0.56 -8.82
N GLU A 49 -10.98 1.62 -8.35
CA GLU A 49 -11.10 1.93 -6.92
C GLU A 49 -12.01 0.94 -6.16
N GLU A 50 -13.05 0.41 -6.81
CA GLU A 50 -13.97 -0.55 -6.18
C GLU A 50 -13.26 -1.85 -5.81
N ASP A 51 -12.42 -2.35 -6.71
CA ASP A 51 -11.62 -3.56 -6.47
C ASP A 51 -10.57 -3.30 -5.37
N ALA A 52 -9.98 -2.11 -5.37
CA ALA A 52 -9.02 -1.70 -4.34
C ALA A 52 -9.67 -1.65 -2.95
N ALA A 53 -10.89 -1.09 -2.84
CA ALA A 53 -11.64 -1.04 -1.59
C ALA A 53 -12.00 -2.44 -1.07
N LYS A 54 -12.49 -3.33 -1.95
CA LYS A 54 -12.78 -4.73 -1.59
C LYS A 54 -11.53 -5.48 -1.11
N ALA A 55 -10.42 -5.36 -1.85
CA ALA A 55 -9.16 -5.99 -1.48
C ALA A 55 -8.66 -5.46 -0.14
N MET A 56 -8.81 -4.16 0.11
CA MET A 56 -8.45 -3.55 1.39
C MET A 56 -9.26 -4.11 2.53
N GLU A 57 -10.59 -4.10 2.45
CA GLU A 57 -11.43 -4.56 3.55
C GLU A 57 -11.24 -6.06 3.82
N ALA A 58 -10.97 -6.86 2.79
CA ALA A 58 -10.72 -8.29 2.93
C ALA A 58 -9.32 -8.63 3.46
N LEU A 59 -8.30 -7.84 3.12
CA LEU A 59 -6.90 -8.11 3.48
C LEU A 59 -6.39 -7.29 4.67
N ASN A 60 -7.07 -6.20 5.04
CA ASN A 60 -6.73 -5.40 6.20
C ASN A 60 -6.99 -6.17 7.50
N GLY A 61 -5.96 -6.31 8.33
CA GLY A 61 -6.03 -7.10 9.56
C GLY A 61 -5.84 -8.61 9.32
N LYS A 62 -5.44 -9.03 8.11
CA LYS A 62 -5.18 -10.44 7.83
C LYS A 62 -3.81 -10.86 8.36
N GLU A 63 -3.71 -12.05 8.94
CA GLU A 63 -2.42 -12.61 9.34
C GLU A 63 -1.69 -13.19 8.11
N VAL A 64 -0.49 -12.67 7.83
CA VAL A 64 0.42 -13.12 6.78
C VAL A 64 1.79 -13.36 7.40
N ASP A 65 2.34 -14.56 7.24
CA ASP A 65 3.64 -14.94 7.84
C ASP A 65 3.72 -14.71 9.36
N GLY A 66 2.60 -14.92 10.08
CA GLY A 66 2.51 -14.72 11.54
C GLY A 66 2.50 -13.25 11.97
N ARG A 67 2.18 -12.33 11.04
CA ARG A 67 2.02 -10.90 11.33
C ARG A 67 0.75 -10.37 10.70
N GLU A 68 0.05 -9.53 11.44
CA GLU A 68 -1.17 -8.89 10.96
C GLU A 68 -0.81 -7.75 9.99
N ILE A 69 -1.18 -7.87 8.71
CA ILE A 69 -0.92 -6.82 7.73
C ILE A 69 -2.01 -5.75 7.80
N PHE A 70 -1.62 -4.49 7.62
CA PHE A 70 -2.55 -3.37 7.58
C PHE A 70 -2.70 -2.89 6.15
N VAL A 71 -3.91 -2.86 5.61
CA VAL A 71 -4.18 -2.37 4.25
C VAL A 71 -5.05 -1.13 4.35
N ASN A 72 -4.65 -0.05 3.68
CA ASN A 72 -5.39 1.22 3.72
C ASN A 72 -5.31 1.95 2.37
N VAL A 73 -6.19 2.93 2.13
CA VAL A 73 -6.14 3.76 0.92
C VAL A 73 -4.84 4.56 1.00
N ALA A 74 -3.94 4.37 0.03
CA ALA A 74 -2.77 5.20 -0.09
C ALA A 74 -3.26 6.59 -0.51
N ARG A 75 -3.22 7.53 0.44
CA ARG A 75 -3.50 8.92 0.09
C ARG A 75 -2.47 9.37 -0.95
N PRO A 76 -2.90 10.06 -2.02
CA PRO A 76 -1.96 10.69 -2.92
C PRO A 76 -1.03 11.53 -2.06
N ARG A 77 0.26 11.51 -2.41
CA ARG A 77 1.24 12.42 -1.84
C ARG A 77 0.79 13.82 -2.20
N GLU A 78 -0.13 14.40 -1.44
CA GLU A 78 -0.17 15.83 -1.25
C GLU A 78 1.26 16.15 -0.83
N GLU A 79 1.92 16.89 -1.70
CA GLU A 79 3.24 17.44 -1.47
C GLU A 79 3.15 18.09 -0.09
N ARG A 80 3.57 17.37 0.96
CA ARG A 80 3.77 17.97 2.27
C ARG A 80 4.63 19.18 1.92
N PRO A 81 4.14 20.42 2.10
CA PRO A 81 4.93 21.59 1.72
C PRO A 81 6.25 21.35 2.41
N ARG A 82 7.32 21.23 1.61
CA ARG A 82 8.68 21.17 2.14
C ARG A 82 8.69 22.30 3.14
N ARG A 83 8.81 21.96 4.42
CA ARG A 83 8.90 22.95 5.48
C ARG A 83 10.18 23.68 5.12
N ASP A 84 10.02 24.79 4.40
CA ASP A 84 11.07 25.68 4.00
C ASP A 84 11.59 26.21 5.32
N PHE A 85 12.63 25.56 5.83
CA PHE A 85 13.48 26.09 6.89
C PHE A 85 14.35 27.16 6.24
N GLY A 86 13.69 28.16 5.65
CA GLY A 86 14.24 29.41 5.21
C GLY A 86 14.04 30.42 6.31
N ASP A 87 15.16 30.96 6.79
CA ASP A 87 15.29 32.37 7.14
C ASP A 87 14.46 32.88 8.31
N ARG A 88 15.04 32.90 9.52
CA ARG A 88 14.90 34.06 10.43
C ARG A 88 16.13 34.27 11.33
N ASN A 89 16.92 35.27 10.92
CA ASN A 89 17.54 36.36 11.68
C ASN A 89 18.30 36.05 12.97
#